data_AF-A0A9P7XXB0-F1
#
_entry.id   AF-A0A9P7XXB0-F1
#
_cell.length_a   1.000
_cell.length_b   1.000
_cell.length_c   1.000
_cell.angle_alpha   90.00
_cell.angle_beta   90.00
_cell.angle_gamma   90.00
#
_symmetry.space_group_name_H-M   'P 1'
#
loop_
_entity.id
_entity.type
_entity.pdbx_description
1 polymer ?
#
loop_
_entity_poly.entity_id
_entity_poly.type
_entity_poly.pdbx_seq_one_letter_code
_entity_poly.pdbx_strand_id
1 'polypeptide(L)'
;MSNINYARGLVISLYIVSWAFTTIAAVLASTNHGNIISCTLSIFVCLSLYAMSKIIIYLFLIEKVYVVSSVATLRRDTTLYRVNILLLTPYTVILVLMILNRVAVLDVDDQCFIGLKPLASITLILYDIFISSWLTILFIRPLMSTTSVLQGPSKGKLRQVARRTLIGSIVALILSSANVFTLVYFKGYEDSVLCLLSCTLDVTLNACAVHWVTSRARGASNSDKAGSRGQHHNPHGAIGHGAVGYSNNFTHPTSSTEKHMMPTDTHISVTVESYQE
;
A
#
# COMPACT_ATOMS: atom_id res chain seq x y z
N MET A 1 2.56 1.92 25.76
CA MET A 1 1.75 1.60 24.56
C MET A 1 2.71 1.46 23.39
N SER A 2 2.90 0.24 22.90
CA SER A 2 3.84 -0.10 21.83
C SER A 2 3.64 0.77 20.60
N ASN A 3 4.72 1.33 20.04
CA ASN A 3 4.75 2.07 18.78
C ASN A 3 4.11 1.23 17.64
N ILE A 4 2.80 1.39 17.44
CA ILE A 4 2.13 0.85 16.26
C ILE A 4 2.71 1.61 15.08
N ASN A 5 3.35 0.89 14.15
CA ASN A 5 3.71 1.43 12.85
C ASN A 5 2.45 2.09 12.26
N TYR A 6 2.45 3.42 12.14
CA TYR A 6 1.29 4.22 11.73
C TYR A 6 0.58 3.64 10.49
N ALA A 7 1.34 3.20 9.49
CA ALA A 7 0.81 2.52 8.31
C ALA A 7 0.02 1.23 8.61
N ARG A 8 0.44 0.41 9.59
CA ARG A 8 -0.31 -0.79 10.01
C ARG A 8 -1.62 -0.41 10.72
N GLY A 9 -1.60 0.65 11.52
CA GLY A 9 -2.80 1.19 12.15
C GLY A 9 -3.85 1.62 11.10
N LEU A 10 -3.41 2.31 10.04
CA LEU A 10 -4.28 2.71 8.94
C LEU A 10 -4.88 1.50 8.20
N VAL A 11 -4.09 0.44 7.95
CA VAL A 11 -4.61 -0.80 7.33
C VAL A 11 -5.70 -1.44 8.20
N ILE A 12 -5.47 -1.55 9.52
CA ILE A 12 -6.45 -2.10 10.45
C ILE A 12 -7.71 -1.24 10.49
N SER A 13 -7.56 0.08 10.54
CA SER A 13 -8.69 1.02 10.52
C SER A 13 -9.52 0.86 9.26
N LEU A 14 -8.88 0.64 8.10
CA LEU A 14 -9.57 0.48 6.84
C LEU A 14 -10.34 -0.86 6.77
N TYR A 15 -9.80 -1.92 7.37
CA TYR A 15 -10.54 -3.18 7.55
C TYR A 15 -11.78 -3.02 8.43
N ILE A 16 -11.66 -2.28 9.55
CA ILE A 16 -12.79 -2.03 10.45
C ILE A 16 -13.88 -1.24 9.72
N VAL A 17 -13.50 -0.18 8.98
CA VAL A 17 -14.44 0.61 8.18
C VAL A 17 -15.09 -0.23 7.09
N SER A 18 -14.34 -1.07 6.37
CA SER A 18 -14.88 -1.98 5.34
C SER A 18 -15.90 -2.97 5.91
N TRP A 19 -15.59 -3.59 7.05
CA TRP A 19 -16.49 -4.54 7.70
C TRP A 19 -17.75 -3.87 8.26
N ALA A 20 -17.58 -2.74 8.95
CA ALA A 20 -18.70 -1.93 9.44
C ALA A 20 -19.59 -1.46 8.27
N PHE A 21 -18.99 -1.05 7.16
CA PHE A 21 -19.77 -0.60 6.00
C PHE A 21 -20.56 -1.75 5.39
N THR A 22 -19.93 -2.90 5.15
CA THR A 22 -20.60 -4.07 4.56
C THR A 22 -21.78 -4.52 5.42
N THR A 23 -21.61 -4.56 6.73
CA THR A 23 -22.68 -5.00 7.66
C THR A 23 -23.84 -3.99 7.70
N ILE A 24 -23.55 -2.70 7.82
CA ILE A 24 -24.59 -1.66 7.84
C ILE A 24 -25.31 -1.58 6.48
N ALA A 25 -24.56 -1.63 5.37
CA ALA A 25 -25.11 -1.60 4.02
C ALA A 25 -26.03 -2.80 3.76
N ALA A 26 -25.68 -4.00 4.22
CA ALA A 26 -26.52 -5.19 4.07
C ALA A 26 -27.86 -5.05 4.81
N VAL A 27 -27.84 -4.49 6.03
CA VAL A 27 -29.07 -4.23 6.82
C VAL A 27 -29.93 -3.14 6.19
N LEU A 28 -29.30 -2.07 5.69
CA LEU A 28 -30.03 -0.98 5.06
C LEU A 28 -30.60 -1.38 3.70
N ALA A 29 -29.86 -2.16 2.91
CA ALA A 29 -30.35 -2.68 1.63
C ALA A 29 -31.54 -3.64 1.79
N SER A 30 -31.60 -4.42 2.88
CA SER A 30 -32.75 -5.32 3.13
C SER A 30 -33.97 -4.59 3.69
N THR A 31 -33.79 -3.40 4.27
CA THR A 31 -34.86 -2.63 4.92
C THR A 31 -35.25 -1.37 4.16
N ASN A 32 -34.69 -1.11 2.97
CA ASN A 32 -34.94 0.12 2.22
C ASN A 32 -36.28 0.17 1.49
N HIS A 33 -36.99 -0.96 1.37
CA HIS A 33 -38.26 -1.05 0.64
C HIS A 33 -39.39 -0.45 1.48
N GLY A 34 -40.03 0.61 0.99
CA GLY A 34 -41.17 1.26 1.66
C GLY A 34 -40.83 1.99 2.96
N ASN A 35 -39.55 2.13 3.31
CA ASN A 35 -39.10 2.73 4.56
C ASN A 35 -38.17 3.93 4.34
N ILE A 36 -38.74 5.14 4.49
CA ILE A 36 -38.01 6.40 4.35
C ILE A 36 -36.87 6.58 5.35
N ILE A 37 -36.99 5.98 6.55
CA ILE A 37 -35.95 6.08 7.58
C ILE A 37 -34.73 5.30 7.12
N SER A 38 -34.90 4.04 6.71
CA SER A 38 -33.82 3.25 6.13
C SER A 38 -33.24 3.92 4.88
N CYS A 39 -34.09 4.47 4.01
CA CYS A 39 -33.65 5.21 2.82
C CYS A 39 -32.76 6.42 3.16
N THR A 40 -33.17 7.20 4.16
CA THR A 40 -32.41 8.36 4.63
C THR A 40 -31.10 7.93 5.30
N LEU A 41 -31.11 6.87 6.10
CA LEU A 41 -29.91 6.32 6.72
C LEU A 41 -28.93 5.77 5.67
N SER A 42 -29.42 5.16 4.59
CA SER A 42 -28.60 4.66 3.48
C SER A 42 -27.72 5.76 2.90
N ILE A 43 -28.28 6.94 2.58
CA ILE A 43 -27.46 8.03 2.06
C ILE A 43 -26.47 8.56 3.11
N PHE A 44 -26.88 8.72 4.37
CA PHE A 44 -25.96 9.19 5.42
C PHE A 44 -24.77 8.26 5.62
N VAL A 45 -25.03 6.96 5.71
CA VAL A 45 -24.02 5.91 5.92
C VAL A 45 -23.11 5.83 4.69
N CYS A 46 -23.69 5.82 3.49
CA CYS A 46 -22.93 5.80 2.24
C CYS A 46 -21.94 6.96 2.17
N LEU A 47 -22.40 8.21 2.36
CA LEU A 47 -21.54 9.39 2.25
C LEU A 47 -20.49 9.45 3.36
N SER A 48 -20.86 9.13 4.60
CA SER A 48 -19.95 9.20 5.73
C SER A 48 -18.84 8.15 5.63
N LEU A 49 -19.19 6.89 5.33
CA LEU A 49 -18.21 5.80 5.23
C LEU A 49 -17.38 5.89 3.95
N TYR A 50 -17.96 6.39 2.85
CA TYR A 50 -17.19 6.76 1.67
C TYR A 50 -16.13 7.81 2.01
N ALA A 51 -16.52 8.91 2.67
CA ALA A 51 -15.58 9.96 3.01
C ALA A 51 -14.51 9.50 4.01
N MET A 52 -14.90 8.72 5.02
CA MET A 52 -13.97 8.14 6.00
C MET A 52 -12.96 7.20 5.34
N SER A 53 -13.40 6.32 4.43
CA SER A 53 -12.49 5.41 3.73
C SER A 53 -11.48 6.18 2.86
N LYS A 54 -11.94 7.21 2.13
CA LYS A 54 -11.09 8.09 1.31
C LYS A 54 -10.02 8.81 2.14
N ILE A 55 -10.40 9.37 3.28
CA ILE A 55 -9.45 10.01 4.22
C ILE A 55 -8.38 9.00 4.67
N ILE A 56 -8.78 7.77 5.06
CA ILE A 56 -7.84 6.74 5.51
C ILE A 56 -6.90 6.31 4.36
N ILE A 57 -7.42 6.12 3.15
CA ILE A 57 -6.63 5.79 1.96
C ILE A 57 -5.61 6.89 1.68
N TYR A 58 -6.03 8.16 1.67
CA TYR A 58 -5.12 9.27 1.41
C TYR A 58 -4.04 9.41 2.48
N LEU A 59 -4.37 9.26 3.76
CA LEU A 59 -3.38 9.21 4.84
C LEU A 59 -2.38 8.07 4.64
N PHE A 60 -2.85 6.90 4.20
CA PHE A 60 -2.00 5.75 3.91
C PHE A 60 -1.06 6.04 2.72
N LEU A 61 -1.59 6.60 1.64
CA LEU A 61 -0.82 6.95 0.45
C LEU A 61 0.25 8.01 0.78
N ILE A 62 -0.09 9.05 1.54
CA ILE A 62 0.86 10.08 1.99
C ILE A 62 1.99 9.46 2.83
N GLU A 63 1.65 8.57 3.77
CA GLU A 63 2.66 7.87 4.57
C GLU A 63 3.59 7.02 3.68
N LYS A 64 3.06 6.36 2.65
CA LYS A 64 3.87 5.58 1.71
C LYS A 64 4.76 6.45 0.82
N VAL A 65 4.25 7.57 0.32
CA VAL A 65 5.06 8.55 -0.42
C VAL A 65 6.19 9.07 0.47
N TYR A 66 5.90 9.40 1.73
CA TYR A 66 6.91 9.87 2.68
C TYR A 66 8.02 8.82 2.88
N VAL A 67 7.67 7.56 3.15
CA VAL A 67 8.64 6.47 3.35
C VAL A 67 9.48 6.20 2.10
N VAL A 68 8.90 6.31 0.90
CA VAL A 68 9.62 6.07 -0.36
C VAL A 68 10.45 7.27 -0.80
N SER A 69 10.02 8.49 -0.48
CA SER A 69 10.70 9.73 -0.88
C SER A 69 11.79 10.17 0.12
N SER A 70 11.89 9.57 1.30
CA SER A 70 12.88 9.95 2.31
C SER A 70 14.29 9.48 1.92
N VAL A 71 14.94 10.24 1.04
CA VAL A 71 16.40 10.32 1.02
C VAL A 71 16.76 11.36 2.12
N ALA A 72 16.84 10.88 3.37
CA ALA A 72 17.46 11.58 4.51
C ALA A 72 16.84 12.92 5.03
N THR A 73 15.53 13.03 5.29
CA THR A 73 14.97 14.17 6.06
C THR A 73 13.87 13.77 7.07
N LEU A 74 13.71 14.57 8.13
CA LEU A 74 12.84 14.33 9.30
C LEU A 74 11.32 14.48 9.00
N ARG A 75 10.50 13.73 9.76
CA ARG A 75 9.05 13.48 9.55
C ARG A 75 8.12 14.70 9.62
N ARG A 76 8.47 15.72 10.40
CA ARG A 76 7.62 16.91 10.64
C ARG A 76 8.15 18.20 10.02
N ASP A 77 9.33 18.13 9.42
CA ASP A 77 10.07 19.30 8.94
C ASP A 77 10.04 19.44 7.41
N THR A 78 9.55 18.41 6.71
CA THR A 78 9.32 18.50 5.27
C THR A 78 8.02 19.26 5.01
N THR A 79 8.14 20.44 4.39
CA THR A 79 7.02 21.29 3.92
C THR A 79 5.97 20.48 3.14
N LEU A 80 6.40 19.43 2.44
CA LEU A 80 5.56 18.49 1.68
C LEU A 80 4.55 17.72 2.55
N TYR A 81 4.91 17.29 3.77
CA TYR A 81 3.99 16.59 4.67
C TYR A 81 2.91 17.54 5.21
N ARG A 82 3.30 18.78 5.58
CA ARG A 82 2.34 19.82 6.02
C ARG A 82 1.39 20.20 4.90
N VAL A 83 1.89 20.37 3.68
CA VAL A 83 1.06 20.63 2.50
C VAL A 83 0.08 19.50 2.26
N ASN A 84 0.51 18.23 2.32
CA ASN A 84 -0.40 17.09 2.12
C ASN A 84 -1.45 16.94 3.22
N ILE A 85 -1.14 17.24 4.49
CA ILE A 85 -2.15 17.27 5.56
C ILE A 85 -3.11 18.45 5.40
N LEU A 86 -2.60 19.63 5.02
CA LEU A 86 -3.45 20.77 4.70
C LEU A 86 -4.38 20.46 3.52
N LEU A 87 -3.91 19.68 2.55
CA LEU A 87 -4.72 19.20 1.41
C LEU A 87 -5.79 18.18 1.82
N LEU A 88 -5.77 17.65 3.04
CA LEU A 88 -6.86 16.83 3.56
C LEU A 88 -7.97 17.67 4.20
N THR A 89 -7.66 18.89 4.64
CA THR A 89 -8.62 19.78 5.32
C THR A 89 -9.88 20.05 4.50
N PRO A 90 -9.80 20.35 3.18
CA PRO A 90 -11.00 20.58 2.37
C PRO A 90 -11.92 19.36 2.26
N TYR A 91 -11.41 18.13 2.44
CA TYR A 91 -12.23 16.92 2.42
C TYR A 91 -13.28 16.92 3.53
N THR A 92 -12.93 17.46 4.70
CA THR A 92 -13.89 17.61 5.81
C THR A 92 -15.00 18.63 5.49
N VAL A 93 -14.66 19.70 4.78
CA VAL A 93 -15.62 20.72 4.33
C VAL A 93 -16.55 20.14 3.27
N ILE A 94 -16.00 19.36 2.33
CA ILE A 94 -16.78 18.67 1.29
C ILE A 94 -17.75 17.66 1.92
N LEU A 95 -17.32 16.90 2.93
CA LEU A 95 -18.19 15.99 3.68
C LEU A 95 -19.40 16.75 4.25
N VAL A 96 -19.16 17.86 4.95
CA VAL A 96 -20.26 18.68 5.50
C VAL A 96 -21.18 19.19 4.38
N LEU A 97 -20.60 19.66 3.27
CA LEU A 97 -21.36 20.14 2.12
C LEU A 97 -22.27 19.05 1.51
N MET A 98 -21.77 17.81 1.41
CA MET A 98 -22.54 16.67 0.92
C MET A 98 -23.71 16.31 1.84
N ILE A 99 -23.47 16.31 3.15
CA ILE A 99 -24.50 16.03 4.15
C ILE A 99 -25.63 17.08 4.09
N LEU A 100 -25.29 18.36 3.89
CA LEU A 100 -26.30 19.43 3.77
C LEU A 100 -27.08 19.36 2.45
N ASN A 101 -26.47 18.86 1.38
CA ASN A 101 -27.04 18.87 0.02
C ASN A 101 -27.50 17.49 -0.49
N ARG A 102 -27.77 16.57 0.42
CA ARG A 102 -28.33 15.23 0.14
C ARG A 102 -29.81 15.28 -0.23
N VAL A 103 -30.26 14.29 -1.00
CA VAL A 103 -31.66 14.06 -1.37
C VAL A 103 -31.95 12.57 -1.23
N ALA A 104 -33.07 12.22 -0.60
CA ALA A 104 -33.57 10.85 -0.48
C ALA A 104 -35.09 10.85 -0.69
N VAL A 105 -35.58 10.03 -1.61
CA VAL A 105 -36.99 9.98 -2.04
C VAL A 105 -37.39 8.52 -2.27
N LEU A 106 -38.63 8.16 -1.93
CA LEU A 106 -39.22 6.90 -2.37
C LEU A 106 -39.98 7.09 -3.67
N ASP A 107 -39.78 6.15 -4.58
CA ASP A 107 -40.53 6.06 -5.83
C ASP A 107 -41.89 5.38 -5.62
N VAL A 108 -42.72 5.37 -6.68
CA VAL A 108 -44.07 4.80 -6.67
C VAL A 108 -44.07 3.29 -6.38
N ASP A 109 -42.97 2.61 -6.74
CA ASP A 109 -42.75 1.17 -6.48
C ASP A 109 -42.09 0.91 -5.11
N ASP A 110 -42.18 1.87 -4.17
CA ASP A 110 -41.57 1.83 -2.84
C ASP A 110 -40.04 1.63 -2.84
N GLN A 111 -39.39 1.89 -3.97
CA GLN A 111 -37.93 1.83 -4.13
C GLN A 111 -37.28 3.11 -3.63
N CYS A 112 -36.15 2.97 -2.93
CA CYS A 112 -35.43 4.11 -2.38
C CYS A 112 -34.39 4.66 -3.36
N PHE A 113 -34.59 5.91 -3.78
CA PHE A 113 -33.63 6.67 -4.59
C PHE A 113 -32.89 7.69 -3.73
N ILE A 114 -31.57 7.72 -3.89
CA ILE A 114 -30.70 8.64 -3.18
C ILE A 114 -29.83 9.42 -4.16
N GLY A 115 -29.47 10.63 -3.76
CA GLY A 115 -28.73 11.53 -4.63
C GLY A 115 -28.13 12.71 -3.90
N LEU A 116 -27.27 13.44 -4.61
CA LEU A 116 -26.72 14.71 -4.17
C LEU A 116 -27.10 15.79 -5.17
N LYS A 117 -27.34 17.01 -4.68
CA LYS A 117 -27.48 18.16 -5.56
C LYS A 117 -26.21 18.32 -6.42
N PRO A 118 -26.34 18.76 -7.69
CA PRO A 118 -25.22 18.89 -8.61
C PRO A 118 -24.05 19.69 -8.04
N LEU A 119 -24.33 20.75 -7.26
CA LEU A 119 -23.30 21.57 -6.64
C LEU A 119 -22.36 20.76 -5.72
N ALA A 120 -22.91 19.89 -4.87
CA ALA A 120 -22.10 19.08 -3.94
C ALA A 120 -21.38 17.95 -4.68
N SER A 121 -22.07 17.29 -5.62
CA SER A 121 -21.49 16.21 -6.42
C SER A 121 -20.31 16.69 -7.27
N ILE A 122 -20.48 17.78 -8.03
CA ILE A 122 -19.42 18.35 -8.88
C ILE A 122 -18.22 18.78 -8.03
N THR A 123 -18.46 19.40 -6.88
CA THR A 123 -17.37 19.82 -5.97
C THR A 123 -16.57 18.61 -5.47
N LEU A 124 -17.23 17.52 -5.08
CA LEU A 124 -16.55 16.29 -4.69
C LEU A 124 -15.74 15.71 -5.84
N ILE A 125 -16.34 15.56 -7.02
CA ILE A 125 -15.69 14.95 -8.19
C ILE A 125 -14.43 15.72 -8.58
N LEU A 126 -14.52 17.05 -8.67
CA LEU A 126 -13.38 17.90 -9.02
C LEU A 126 -12.25 17.77 -7.99
N TYR A 127 -12.60 17.74 -6.71
CA TYR A 127 -11.62 17.61 -5.65
C TYR A 127 -10.95 16.23 -5.63
N ASP A 128 -11.73 15.16 -5.81
CA ASP A 128 -11.22 13.79 -5.86
C ASP A 128 -10.24 13.62 -7.04
N ILE A 129 -10.56 14.18 -8.21
CA ILE A 129 -9.66 14.17 -9.38
C ILE A 129 -8.39 14.96 -9.09
N PHE A 130 -8.52 16.16 -8.50
CA PHE A 130 -7.38 17.01 -8.15
C PHE A 130 -6.42 16.29 -7.20
N ILE A 131 -6.92 15.78 -6.06
CA ILE A 131 -6.08 15.05 -5.09
C ILE A 131 -5.48 13.80 -5.70
N SER A 132 -6.27 13.03 -6.44
CA SER A 132 -5.78 11.78 -7.05
C SER A 132 -4.67 12.06 -8.08
N SER A 133 -4.81 13.13 -8.87
CA SER A 133 -3.76 13.57 -9.80
C SER A 133 -2.49 14.02 -9.07
N TRP A 134 -2.64 14.81 -7.99
CA TRP A 134 -1.53 15.27 -7.15
C TRP A 134 -0.76 14.12 -6.52
N LEU A 135 -1.47 13.17 -5.90
CA LEU A 135 -0.86 11.98 -5.31
C LEU A 135 -0.18 11.12 -6.38
N THR A 136 -0.79 10.97 -7.56
CA THR A 136 -0.18 10.23 -8.69
C THR A 136 1.16 10.84 -9.10
N ILE A 137 1.24 12.18 -9.21
CA ILE A 137 2.49 12.88 -9.53
C ILE A 137 3.55 12.63 -8.45
N LEU A 138 3.16 12.72 -7.18
CA LEU A 138 4.05 12.42 -6.04
C LEU A 138 4.54 10.97 -6.03
N PHE A 139 3.77 10.03 -6.56
CA PHE A 139 4.15 8.63 -6.70
C PHE A 139 5.10 8.39 -7.89
N ILE A 140 4.85 9.05 -9.03
CA ILE A 140 5.67 8.89 -10.23
C ILE A 140 7.05 9.55 -10.06
N ARG A 141 7.14 10.67 -9.35
CA ARG A 141 8.41 11.41 -9.17
C ARG A 141 9.54 10.57 -8.54
N PRO A 142 9.33 9.84 -7.43
CA PRO A 142 10.29 8.86 -6.92
C PRO A 142 10.64 7.77 -7.94
N LEU A 143 9.67 7.23 -8.70
CA LEU A 143 9.94 6.18 -9.69
C LEU A 143 10.91 6.64 -10.79
N MET A 144 10.74 7.88 -11.27
CA MET A 144 11.59 8.48 -12.30
C MET A 144 13.00 8.77 -11.75
N SER A 145 13.11 9.32 -10.54
CA SER A 145 14.42 9.55 -9.89
C SER A 145 15.16 8.25 -9.54
N THR A 146 14.42 7.19 -9.18
CA THR A 146 15.00 5.88 -8.86
C THR A 146 15.57 5.17 -10.11
N THR A 147 15.17 5.59 -11.32
CA THR A 147 15.71 5.06 -12.57
C THR A 147 17.10 5.63 -12.88
N SER A 148 17.42 6.86 -12.41
CA SER A 148 18.71 7.51 -12.65
C SER A 148 19.74 7.36 -11.51
N VAL A 149 19.33 7.11 -10.25
CA VAL A 149 20.20 7.16 -9.05
C VAL A 149 20.80 5.78 -8.65
N LEU A 150 20.74 4.76 -9.52
CA LEU A 150 20.75 3.36 -9.04
C LEU A 150 21.54 2.33 -9.90
N GLN A 151 22.72 2.70 -10.40
CA GLN A 151 23.77 1.75 -10.80
C GLN A 151 24.46 1.13 -9.56
N GLY A 152 23.84 0.17 -8.85
CA GLY A 152 24.57 -0.58 -7.82
C GLY A 152 23.88 -1.85 -7.24
N PRO A 153 24.65 -2.85 -6.76
CA PRO A 153 24.22 -4.26 -6.71
C PRO A 153 23.36 -4.68 -5.49
N SER A 154 23.44 -3.97 -4.35
CA SER A 154 22.76 -4.37 -3.10
C SER A 154 21.31 -3.83 -2.97
N LYS A 155 20.83 -3.07 -3.96
CA LYS A 155 19.57 -2.29 -3.86
C LYS A 155 18.31 -2.96 -4.47
N GLY A 156 18.41 -4.20 -4.95
CA GLY A 156 17.30 -4.90 -5.62
C GLY A 156 16.07 -5.17 -4.73
N LYS A 157 16.29 -5.55 -3.46
CA LYS A 157 15.20 -5.84 -2.50
C LYS A 157 14.42 -4.58 -2.10
N LEU A 158 15.11 -3.47 -1.83
CA LEU A 158 14.46 -2.17 -1.54
C LEU A 158 13.66 -1.67 -2.75
N ARG A 159 14.22 -1.79 -3.96
CA ARG A 159 13.53 -1.42 -5.21
C ARG A 159 12.28 -2.26 -5.47
N GLN A 160 12.32 -3.56 -5.16
CA GLN A 160 11.16 -4.45 -5.29
C GLN A 160 10.03 -4.05 -4.33
N VAL A 161 10.37 -3.72 -3.08
CA VAL A 161 9.39 -3.26 -2.09
C VAL A 161 8.78 -1.93 -2.51
N ALA A 162 9.61 -0.96 -2.91
CA ALA A 162 9.16 0.36 -3.38
C ALA A 162 8.28 0.26 -4.64
N ARG A 163 8.63 -0.61 -5.59
CA ARG A 163 7.83 -0.86 -6.79
C ARG A 163 6.49 -1.51 -6.46
N ARG A 164 6.46 -2.50 -5.56
CA ARG A 164 5.21 -3.13 -5.10
C ARG A 164 4.30 -2.13 -4.40
N THR A 165 4.86 -1.27 -3.54
CA THR A 165 4.08 -0.23 -2.85
C THR A 165 3.54 0.81 -3.82
N LEU A 166 4.32 1.16 -4.84
CA LEU A 166 3.90 2.09 -5.88
C LEU A 166 2.74 1.52 -6.72
N ILE A 167 2.87 0.28 -7.21
CA ILE A 167 1.83 -0.39 -8.01
C ILE A 167 0.52 -0.44 -7.24
N GLY A 168 0.54 -0.90 -5.98
CA GLY A 168 -0.71 -0.98 -5.22
C GLY A 168 -1.26 0.39 -4.80
N SER A 169 -0.42 1.42 -4.71
CA SER A 169 -0.88 2.81 -4.54
C SER A 169 -1.59 3.34 -5.79
N ILE A 170 -1.06 3.05 -6.98
CA ILE A 170 -1.71 3.38 -8.26
C ILE A 170 -3.04 2.63 -8.40
N VAL A 171 -3.06 1.34 -8.06
CA VAL A 171 -4.31 0.55 -8.05
C VAL A 171 -5.35 1.18 -7.12
N ALA A 172 -4.97 1.57 -5.89
CA ALA A 172 -5.88 2.23 -4.96
C ALA A 172 -6.43 3.56 -5.52
N LEU A 173 -5.61 4.35 -6.21
CA LEU A 173 -6.03 5.59 -6.87
C LEU A 173 -7.01 5.31 -8.04
N ILE A 174 -6.77 4.26 -8.83
CA ILE A 174 -7.65 3.87 -9.93
C ILE A 174 -9.01 3.41 -9.41
N LEU A 175 -9.04 2.50 -8.42
CA LEU A 175 -10.28 2.06 -7.76
C LEU A 175 -11.08 3.26 -7.24
N SER A 176 -10.40 4.14 -6.51
CA SER A 176 -10.96 5.38 -5.98
C SER A 176 -11.60 6.26 -7.06
N SER A 177 -10.96 6.38 -8.25
CA SER A 177 -11.46 7.19 -9.37
C SER A 177 -12.64 6.53 -10.10
N ALA A 178 -12.68 5.20 -10.18
CA ALA A 178 -13.76 4.47 -10.81
C ALA A 178 -15.09 4.68 -10.09
N ASN A 179 -15.09 4.73 -8.75
CA ASN A 179 -16.31 5.01 -7.98
C ASN A 179 -16.87 6.42 -8.25
N VAL A 180 -15.98 7.41 -8.41
CA VAL A 180 -16.37 8.79 -8.75
C VAL A 180 -17.00 8.83 -10.15
N PHE A 181 -16.47 8.05 -11.09
CA PHE A 181 -17.01 7.95 -12.44
C PHE A 181 -18.43 7.36 -12.45
N THR A 182 -18.71 6.37 -11.60
CA THR A 182 -20.07 5.85 -11.41
C THR A 182 -21.04 6.97 -11.02
N LEU A 183 -20.69 7.79 -10.02
CA LEU A 183 -21.53 8.92 -9.58
C LEU A 183 -21.78 9.96 -10.69
N VAL A 184 -20.80 10.18 -11.58
CA VAL A 184 -20.95 11.06 -12.74
C VAL A 184 -21.95 10.47 -13.74
N TYR A 185 -21.87 9.17 -13.98
CA TYR A 185 -22.69 8.48 -14.97
C TYR A 185 -24.18 8.56 -14.64
N PHE A 186 -24.55 8.40 -13.37
CA PHE A 186 -25.96 8.38 -12.95
C PHE A 186 -26.55 9.76 -12.61
N LYS A 187 -25.84 10.87 -12.91
CA LYS A 187 -26.34 12.26 -12.82
C LYS A 187 -27.04 12.63 -11.49
N GLY A 188 -26.68 11.97 -10.39
CA GLY A 188 -27.22 12.27 -9.06
C GLY A 188 -28.61 11.69 -8.76
N TYR A 189 -29.11 10.76 -9.58
CA TYR A 189 -30.31 9.97 -9.27
C TYR A 189 -29.97 8.48 -9.38
N GLU A 190 -29.68 7.85 -8.24
CA GLU A 190 -29.27 6.44 -8.16
C GLU A 190 -30.19 5.66 -7.22
N ASP A 191 -30.41 4.38 -7.53
CA ASP A 191 -30.95 3.44 -6.55
C ASP A 191 -29.97 3.35 -5.37
N SER A 192 -30.51 3.49 -4.16
CA SER A 192 -29.75 3.35 -2.91
C SER A 192 -28.97 2.04 -2.81
N VAL A 193 -29.51 0.94 -3.34
CA VAL A 193 -28.82 -0.36 -3.32
C VAL A 193 -27.59 -0.32 -4.22
N LEU A 194 -27.70 0.23 -5.43
CA LEU A 194 -26.58 0.37 -6.37
C LEU A 194 -25.47 1.23 -5.79
N CYS A 195 -25.83 2.35 -5.15
CA CYS A 195 -24.87 3.27 -4.53
C CYS A 195 -24.16 2.63 -3.31
N LEU A 196 -24.91 1.91 -2.46
CA LEU A 196 -24.34 1.17 -1.34
C LEU A 196 -23.39 0.05 -1.80
N LEU A 197 -23.77 -0.69 -2.85
CA LEU A 197 -22.96 -1.77 -3.41
C LEU A 197 -21.68 -1.25 -4.05
N SER A 198 -21.74 -0.21 -4.88
CA SER A 198 -20.57 0.36 -5.54
C SER A 198 -19.56 0.89 -4.53
N CYS A 199 -20.03 1.64 -3.53
CA CYS A 199 -19.18 2.13 -2.45
C CYS A 199 -18.60 0.96 -1.63
N THR A 200 -19.38 -0.08 -1.32
CA THR A 200 -18.90 -1.24 -0.56
C THR A 200 -17.79 -1.96 -1.32
N LEU A 201 -17.96 -2.13 -2.63
CA LEU A 201 -16.95 -2.70 -3.51
C LEU A 201 -15.67 -1.85 -3.54
N ASP A 202 -15.78 -0.53 -3.68
CA ASP A 202 -14.62 0.37 -3.67
C ASP A 202 -13.81 0.25 -2.38
N VAL A 203 -14.47 0.34 -1.22
CA VAL A 203 -13.80 0.24 0.09
C VAL A 203 -13.14 -1.13 0.27
N THR A 204 -13.82 -2.20 -0.15
CA THR A 204 -13.31 -3.57 -0.03
C THR A 204 -12.11 -3.81 -0.94
N LEU A 205 -12.18 -3.37 -2.20
CA LEU A 205 -11.08 -3.51 -3.15
C LEU A 205 -9.88 -2.67 -2.73
N ASN A 206 -10.09 -1.47 -2.18
CA ASN A 206 -9.02 -0.66 -1.59
C ASN A 206 -8.39 -1.36 -0.37
N ALA A 207 -9.19 -2.02 0.47
CA ALA A 207 -8.69 -2.81 1.59
C ALA A 207 -7.78 -3.95 1.14
N CYS A 208 -8.23 -4.70 0.13
CA CYS A 208 -7.45 -5.76 -0.48
C CYS A 208 -6.14 -5.23 -1.09
N ALA A 209 -6.19 -4.10 -1.82
CA ALA A 209 -5.00 -3.48 -2.41
C ALA A 209 -3.99 -3.03 -1.34
N VAL A 210 -4.46 -2.35 -0.30
CA VAL A 210 -3.63 -1.87 0.82
C VAL A 210 -3.01 -3.03 1.60
N HIS A 211 -3.79 -4.10 1.84
CA HIS A 211 -3.28 -5.31 2.47
C HIS A 211 -2.25 -6.02 1.60
N TRP A 212 -2.50 -6.13 0.29
CA TRP A 212 -1.55 -6.69 -0.65
C TRP A 212 -0.24 -5.90 -0.67
N VAL A 213 -0.29 -4.57 -0.55
CA VAL A 213 0.92 -3.73 -0.46
C VAL A 213 1.66 -3.92 0.86
N THR A 214 0.92 -4.13 1.95
CA THR A 214 1.48 -4.17 3.31
C THR A 214 1.95 -5.57 3.72
N SER A 215 1.35 -6.62 3.14
CA SER A 215 1.79 -8.00 3.31
C SER A 215 3.19 -8.16 2.73
N ARG A 216 4.18 -8.34 3.61
CA ARG A 216 5.48 -8.87 3.18
C ARG A 216 5.21 -10.18 2.47
N ALA A 217 5.80 -10.39 1.29
CA ALA A 217 5.88 -11.74 0.75
C ALA A 217 6.51 -12.57 1.87
N ARG A 218 5.72 -13.44 2.53
CA ARG A 218 6.28 -14.46 3.42
C ARG A 218 7.29 -15.17 2.53
N GLY A 219 8.57 -15.02 2.87
CA GLY A 219 9.63 -15.67 2.12
C GLY A 219 9.26 -17.14 2.02
N ALA A 220 9.31 -17.66 0.80
CA ALA A 220 9.51 -19.08 0.59
C ALA A 220 10.79 -19.45 1.36
N SER A 221 10.62 -19.95 2.58
CA SER A 221 11.67 -20.47 3.43
C SER A 221 11.05 -21.59 4.24
N ASN A 222 10.87 -22.74 3.57
CA ASN A 222 11.16 -24.07 4.07
C ASN A 222 10.66 -25.09 3.05
N SER A 223 11.57 -25.53 2.17
CA SER A 223 11.56 -26.83 1.49
C SER A 223 12.80 -26.84 0.62
N ASP A 224 13.97 -26.98 1.23
CA ASP A 224 15.20 -27.47 0.58
C ASP A 224 16.26 -27.65 1.67
N LYS A 225 16.31 -28.85 2.25
CA LYS A 225 17.51 -29.54 2.77
C LYS A 225 17.08 -30.79 3.52
N ALA A 226 16.91 -31.88 2.77
CA ALA A 226 17.03 -33.23 3.29
C ALA A 226 18.17 -33.93 2.55
N GLY A 227 19.19 -34.35 3.31
CA GLY A 227 20.05 -35.48 2.96
C GLY A 227 21.36 -35.19 2.22
N SER A 228 22.45 -35.00 2.98
CA SER A 228 23.57 -35.96 2.90
C SER A 228 24.57 -35.76 4.03
N ARG A 229 24.91 -36.88 4.65
CA ARG A 229 25.63 -37.06 5.92
C ARG A 229 26.77 -38.05 5.62
N GLY A 230 28.00 -37.75 6.06
CA GLY A 230 29.13 -38.70 6.09
C GLY A 230 30.49 -37.98 6.08
N GLN A 231 31.13 -37.75 7.23
CA GLN A 231 32.15 -38.57 7.94
C GLN A 231 33.59 -38.29 7.45
N HIS A 232 34.40 -37.46 8.11
CA HIS A 232 35.32 -37.69 9.26
C HIS A 232 36.51 -38.64 8.97
N HIS A 233 37.76 -38.14 9.00
CA HIS A 233 38.87 -38.50 9.94
C HIS A 233 40.25 -38.05 9.40
N ASN A 234 41.07 -37.34 10.21
CA ASN A 234 42.54 -37.51 10.17
C ASN A 234 43.23 -36.81 11.38
N PRO A 235 44.14 -37.51 12.09
CA PRO A 235 45.16 -36.86 12.91
C PRO A 235 46.61 -37.30 12.61
N HIS A 236 47.51 -36.32 12.72
CA HIS A 236 48.93 -36.32 13.15
C HIS A 236 50.01 -37.27 12.59
N GLY A 237 51.08 -36.64 12.05
CA GLY A 237 52.48 -36.76 12.54
C GLY A 237 53.49 -37.58 11.71
N ALA A 238 54.59 -36.95 11.25
CA ALA A 238 56.00 -37.40 11.40
C ALA A 238 57.02 -36.74 10.41
N ILE A 239 58.06 -36.15 11.00
CA ILE A 239 59.53 -36.28 10.71
C ILE A 239 60.13 -35.87 9.33
N GLY A 240 60.82 -34.72 9.36
CA GLY A 240 62.21 -34.42 8.97
C GLY A 240 62.89 -35.03 7.73
N HIS A 241 63.46 -34.17 6.86
CA HIS A 241 64.91 -34.05 6.54
C HIS A 241 65.16 -33.07 5.37
N GLY A 242 66.14 -32.18 5.52
CA GLY A 242 67.20 -31.95 4.51
C GLY A 242 67.00 -30.95 3.36
N ALA A 243 67.77 -29.86 3.45
CA ALA A 243 68.53 -29.19 2.37
C ALA A 243 67.85 -28.25 1.35
N VAL A 244 68.13 -26.95 1.56
CA VAL A 244 68.73 -25.96 0.64
C VAL A 244 68.38 -26.02 -0.85
N GLY A 245 67.72 -24.96 -1.35
CA GLY A 245 67.66 -24.64 -2.78
C GLY A 245 66.85 -23.37 -3.06
N TYR A 246 67.55 -22.28 -3.36
CA TYR A 246 67.02 -20.94 -3.59
C TYR A 246 66.60 -20.72 -5.06
N SER A 247 65.66 -19.79 -5.24
CA SER A 247 65.26 -19.07 -6.47
C SER A 247 64.21 -19.69 -7.40
N ASN A 248 63.04 -19.04 -7.36
CA ASN A 248 61.91 -19.13 -8.27
C ASN A 248 62.19 -18.40 -9.60
N ASN A 249 61.81 -19.01 -10.73
CA ASN A 249 61.16 -18.33 -11.85
C ASN A 249 60.57 -19.39 -12.80
N PHE A 250 59.24 -19.46 -12.88
CA PHE A 250 58.53 -20.33 -13.82
C PHE A 250 57.63 -19.49 -14.72
N THR A 251 57.87 -19.58 -16.04
CA THR A 251 57.00 -19.12 -17.11
C THR A 251 56.46 -20.31 -17.89
N HIS A 252 55.11 -20.44 -17.91
CA HIS A 252 54.25 -21.03 -18.96
C HIS A 252 54.39 -22.54 -19.32
N PRO A 253 53.45 -23.10 -20.11
CA PRO A 253 52.00 -23.34 -19.93
C PRO A 253 51.73 -24.88 -19.81
N THR A 254 50.54 -25.43 -19.55
CA THR A 254 49.46 -25.64 -20.54
C THR A 254 48.29 -26.40 -19.89
N SER A 255 47.08 -25.93 -20.26
CA SER A 255 45.89 -26.70 -20.63
C SER A 255 45.15 -27.59 -19.60
N SER A 256 43.94 -27.09 -19.27
CA SER A 256 42.62 -27.78 -19.31
C SER A 256 42.46 -29.01 -18.41
N THR A 257 41.45 -29.10 -17.52
CA THR A 257 40.03 -29.07 -17.88
C THR A 257 39.17 -29.01 -16.59
N GLU A 258 38.14 -28.14 -16.62
CA GLU A 258 36.83 -28.23 -15.94
C GLU A 258 36.63 -28.30 -14.40
N LYS A 259 35.75 -27.36 -13.98
CA LYS A 259 34.54 -27.50 -13.14
C LYS A 259 34.56 -27.07 -11.65
N HIS A 260 33.71 -26.05 -11.43
CA HIS A 260 32.82 -25.76 -10.29
C HIS A 260 33.34 -25.34 -8.89
N MET A 261 33.18 -24.03 -8.64
CA MET A 261 32.53 -23.32 -7.50
C MET A 261 32.04 -24.20 -6.33
N MET A 262 32.43 -23.97 -5.07
CA MET A 262 31.86 -22.96 -4.14
C MET A 262 32.67 -22.93 -2.81
N PRO A 263 32.86 -21.78 -2.12
CA PRO A 263 33.19 -21.77 -0.69
C PRO A 263 32.00 -21.34 0.19
N THR A 264 32.00 -21.95 1.36
CA THR A 264 31.02 -21.99 2.44
C THR A 264 30.81 -20.64 3.15
N ASP A 265 29.55 -20.38 3.51
CA ASP A 265 29.11 -19.34 4.43
C ASP A 265 29.92 -19.31 5.73
N THR A 266 30.40 -18.12 6.11
CA THR A 266 30.61 -17.76 7.51
C THR A 266 29.94 -16.42 7.80
N HIS A 267 28.95 -16.50 8.70
CA HIS A 267 28.28 -15.38 9.32
C HIS A 267 29.29 -14.48 10.04
N ILE A 268 29.34 -13.19 9.70
CA ILE A 268 29.81 -12.15 10.62
C ILE A 268 28.67 -11.12 10.79
N SER A 269 28.28 -10.99 12.05
CA SER A 269 27.30 -10.09 12.62
C SER A 269 27.72 -8.63 12.47
N VAL A 270 26.82 -7.79 11.96
CA VAL A 270 26.88 -6.34 12.16
C VAL A 270 25.73 -5.96 13.09
N THR A 271 26.12 -5.57 14.30
CA THR A 271 25.29 -4.97 15.35
C THR A 271 24.62 -3.70 14.85
N VAL A 272 23.30 -3.61 14.98
CA VAL A 272 22.52 -2.39 14.76
C VAL A 272 22.53 -1.61 16.07
N GLU A 273 23.25 -0.50 16.11
CA GLU A 273 23.13 0.49 17.18
C GLU A 273 21.74 1.15 17.13
N SER A 274 21.07 1.05 18.27
CA SER A 274 19.90 1.82 18.67
C SER A 274 20.26 3.28 18.89
N TYR A 275 19.42 4.20 18.42
CA TYR A 275 19.37 5.57 18.94
C TYR A 275 17.94 5.89 19.42
N GLN A 276 17.78 5.93 20.75
CA GLN A 276 17.05 6.99 21.48
C GLN A 276 17.65 8.35 21.05
N GLU A 277 16.95 9.49 20.92
CA GLU A 277 15.74 10.04 21.55
C GLU A 277 14.89 10.82 20.52
#